data_AF-A0A4V3BPD8-F1
#
_entry.id   AF-A0A4V3BPD8-F1
#
_cell.length_a   1.000
_cell.length_b   1.000
_cell.length_c   1.000
_cell.angle_alpha   90.00
_cell.angle_beta   90.00
_cell.angle_gamma   90.00
#
_symmetry.space_group_name_H-M   'P 1'
#
loop_
_entity.id
_entity.type
_entity.pdbx_description
1 polymer ?
#
loop_
_entity_poly.entity_id
_entity_poly.type
_entity_poly.pdbx_seq_one_letter_code
_entity_poly.pdbx_strand_id
1 'polypeptide(L)'
;MGPLVIMVVLVCGFWYTENHYQSRIRHARTNGWTSYFYVAMHGCKFVIQGFGLVLFLYLLLLAVSLLISIPHLFSASYQMKDLYSWLTNKTILSYPVFFVLSMAAASFMAYVAGDVARKAIKNEEVRQAAYREMAAMDGVESLLVQAIDEDMLIFVTLKSRKVYIGYVAAPRIEHSHTQHLAIIPYISGYRDKDTLRYHEQHRYYELYLEKGIAANQHERGLNLQHFRHVIPMDQVEAVSLFDTDTYVSFDSYSVPEKAEQDMTA
;
A
#
# COMPACT_ATOMS: atom_id res chain seq x y z
N MET A 1 -9.85 10.66 32.80
CA MET A 1 -10.95 10.29 31.88
C MET A 1 -10.65 10.61 30.42
N GLY A 2 -10.07 11.76 30.07
CA GLY A 2 -9.64 12.08 28.68
C GLY A 2 -8.74 11.03 27.99
N PRO A 3 -7.77 10.39 28.69
CA PRO A 3 -6.94 9.35 28.09
C PRO A 3 -7.72 8.11 27.60
N LEU A 4 -8.84 7.77 28.23
CA LEU A 4 -9.68 6.64 27.80
C LEU A 4 -10.34 6.91 26.46
N VAL A 5 -10.82 8.14 26.24
CA VAL A 5 -11.40 8.54 24.95
C VAL A 5 -10.35 8.46 23.86
N ILE A 6 -9.16 9.01 24.11
CA ILE A 6 -8.03 8.95 23.17
C ILE A 6 -7.66 7.50 22.86
N MET A 7 -7.61 6.63 23.88
CA MET A 7 -7.33 5.21 23.71
C MET A 7 -8.38 4.53 22.81
N VAL A 8 -9.68 4.77 23.02
CA VAL A 8 -10.74 4.22 22.15
C VAL A 8 -10.57 4.69 20.70
N VAL A 9 -10.30 5.99 20.48
CA VAL A 9 -10.05 6.53 19.13
C VAL A 9 -8.87 5.81 18.47
N LEU A 10 -7.76 5.66 19.20
CA LEU A 10 -6.56 4.99 18.68
C LEU A 10 -6.80 3.51 18.39
N VAL A 11 -7.52 2.78 19.25
CA VAL A 11 -7.82 1.36 19.03
C VAL A 11 -8.71 1.17 17.80
N CYS A 12 -9.74 2.00 17.62
CA CYS A 12 -10.59 1.98 16.43
C CYS A 12 -9.79 2.26 15.16
N GLY A 13 -8.93 3.28 15.20
CA GLY A 13 -8.03 3.61 14.09
C GLY A 13 -7.09 2.45 13.76
N PHE A 14 -6.43 1.90 14.78
CA PHE A 14 -5.43 0.85 14.63
C PHE A 14 -6.04 -0.42 14.04
N TRP A 15 -7.20 -0.84 14.56
CA TRP A 15 -7.92 -2.00 14.05
C TRP A 15 -8.24 -1.86 12.55
N TYR A 16 -8.68 -0.68 12.11
CA TYR A 16 -8.96 -0.45 10.70
C TYR A 16 -7.68 -0.42 9.86
N THR A 17 -6.66 0.33 10.27
CA THR A 17 -5.43 0.51 9.49
C THR A 17 -4.65 -0.78 9.31
N GLU A 18 -4.71 -1.70 10.29
CA GLU A 18 -4.03 -2.99 10.20
C GLU A 18 -4.74 -3.99 9.27
N ASN A 19 -6.08 -3.90 9.21
CA ASN A 19 -6.90 -4.80 8.41
C ASN A 19 -7.16 -4.29 6.98
N HIS A 20 -6.99 -3.00 6.72
CA HIS A 20 -7.15 -2.41 5.38
C HIS A 20 -5.80 -2.29 4.66
N TYR A 21 -5.65 -3.01 3.54
CA TYR A 21 -4.36 -3.24 2.87
C TYR A 21 -3.59 -1.96 2.55
N GLN A 22 -4.26 -1.00 1.91
CA GLN A 22 -3.63 0.26 1.48
C GLN A 22 -3.20 1.11 2.68
N SER A 23 -4.08 1.21 3.68
CA SER A 23 -3.77 1.91 4.93
C SER A 23 -2.63 1.23 5.67
N ARG A 24 -2.53 -0.10 5.64
CA ARG A 24 -1.43 -0.84 6.25
C ARG A 24 -0.11 -0.52 5.59
N ILE A 25 -0.04 -0.55 4.25
CA ILE A 25 1.18 -0.18 3.51
C ILE A 25 1.57 1.26 3.80
N ARG A 26 0.61 2.19 3.74
CA ARG A 26 0.87 3.61 4.02
C ARG A 26 1.33 3.84 5.45
N HIS A 27 0.71 3.19 6.43
CA HIS A 27 1.09 3.23 7.84
C HIS A 27 2.50 2.66 8.05
N ALA A 28 2.88 1.62 7.32
CA ALA A 28 4.20 1.02 7.44
C ALA A 28 5.30 1.88 6.77
N ARG A 29 4.95 2.73 5.80
CA ARG A 29 5.85 3.74 5.21
C ARG A 29 6.01 5.00 6.09
N THR A 30 5.11 5.24 7.04
CA THR A 30 5.22 6.39 7.96
C THR A 30 6.18 6.10 9.10
N ASN A 31 7.00 7.10 9.47
CA ASN A 31 8.03 6.98 10.51
C ASN A 31 7.70 7.84 11.74
N GLY A 32 7.99 7.29 12.93
CA GLY A 32 7.92 8.00 14.21
C GLY A 32 6.53 8.54 14.54
N TRP A 33 6.45 9.84 14.84
CA TRP A 33 5.23 10.51 15.30
C TRP A 33 4.08 10.50 14.28
N THR A 34 4.41 10.47 12.98
CA THR A 34 3.44 10.52 11.89
C THR A 34 2.52 9.29 11.85
N SER A 35 3.02 8.12 12.25
CA SER A 35 2.26 6.88 12.34
C SER A 35 1.11 6.98 13.36
N TYR A 36 1.37 7.57 14.52
CA TYR A 36 0.34 7.76 15.55
C TYR A 36 -0.77 8.71 15.10
N PHE A 37 -0.41 9.81 14.44
CA PHE A 37 -1.40 10.74 13.88
C PHE A 37 -2.20 10.09 12.74
N TYR A 38 -1.58 9.25 11.92
CA TYR A 38 -2.26 8.53 10.85
C TYR A 38 -3.34 7.58 11.40
N VAL A 39 -3.02 6.82 12.44
CA VAL A 39 -3.97 5.96 13.16
C VAL A 39 -5.07 6.80 13.81
N ALA A 40 -4.70 7.88 14.50
CA ALA A 40 -5.67 8.77 15.15
C ALA A 40 -6.66 9.39 14.17
N MET A 41 -6.21 9.82 12.98
CA MET A 41 -7.09 10.38 11.94
C MET A 41 -8.17 9.36 11.50
N HIS A 42 -7.80 8.09 11.31
CA HIS A 42 -8.77 7.04 10.99
C HIS A 42 -9.73 6.79 12.15
N GLY A 43 -9.24 6.79 13.38
CA GLY A 43 -10.09 6.73 14.59
C GLY A 43 -11.11 7.87 14.65
N CYS A 44 -10.67 9.11 14.40
CA CYS A 44 -11.53 10.29 14.39
C CYS A 44 -12.65 10.18 13.34
N LYS A 45 -12.36 9.60 12.17
CA LYS A 45 -13.37 9.34 11.14
C LYS A 45 -14.51 8.47 11.68
N PHE A 46 -14.20 7.38 12.38
CA PHE A 46 -15.21 6.50 12.98
C PHE A 46 -15.97 7.17 14.12
N VAL A 47 -15.31 8.01 14.92
CA VAL A 47 -15.96 8.81 15.96
C VAL A 47 -16.98 9.76 15.37
N ILE A 48 -16.64 10.48 14.29
CA ILE A 48 -17.56 11.40 13.60
C ILE A 48 -18.77 10.63 13.05
N GLN A 49 -18.54 9.45 12.46
CA GLN A 49 -19.62 8.57 11.98
C GLN A 49 -20.50 8.08 13.14
N GLY A 50 -19.91 7.66 14.26
CA GLY A 50 -20.63 7.20 15.46
C GLY A 50 -21.49 8.31 16.06
N PHE A 51 -20.94 9.50 16.17
CA PHE A 51 -21.67 10.69 16.60
C PHE A 51 -22.83 11.02 15.65
N GLY A 52 -22.59 11.02 14.34
CA GLY A 52 -23.62 11.28 13.34
C GLY A 52 -24.78 10.28 13.38
N LEU A 53 -24.48 8.99 13.57
CA LEU A 53 -25.47 7.93 13.70
C LEU A 53 -26.35 8.13 14.94
N VAL A 54 -25.74 8.38 16.10
CA VAL A 54 -26.49 8.59 17.35
C VAL A 54 -27.25 9.92 17.33
N LEU A 55 -26.71 10.96 16.70
CA LEU A 55 -27.42 12.21 16.47
C LEU A 55 -28.66 12.00 15.59
N PHE A 56 -28.53 11.23 14.51
CA PHE A 56 -29.66 10.87 13.66
C PHE A 56 -30.73 10.10 14.43
N LEU A 57 -30.33 9.11 15.25
CA LEU A 57 -31.25 8.38 16.13
C LEU A 57 -31.96 9.32 17.12
N TYR A 58 -31.22 10.26 17.71
CA TYR A 58 -31.78 11.25 18.62
C TYR A 58 -32.83 12.14 17.94
N LEU A 59 -32.53 12.65 16.73
CA LEU A 59 -33.48 13.45 15.96
C LEU A 59 -34.71 12.65 15.54
N LEU A 60 -34.55 11.37 15.20
CA LEU A 60 -35.65 10.46 14.91
C LEU A 60 -36.53 10.27 16.14
N LEU A 61 -35.95 9.96 17.30
CA LEU A 61 -36.69 9.82 18.56
C LEU A 61 -37.42 11.11 18.93
N LEU A 62 -36.79 12.27 18.73
CA LEU A 62 -37.41 13.58 18.92
C LEU A 62 -38.62 13.76 18.00
N ALA A 63 -38.48 13.47 16.71
CA ALA A 63 -39.57 13.54 15.74
C ALA A 63 -40.73 12.60 16.11
N VAL A 64 -40.44 11.36 16.51
CA VAL A 64 -41.45 10.40 16.98
C VAL A 64 -42.14 10.90 18.26
N SER A 65 -41.38 11.45 19.20
CA SER A 65 -41.92 12.08 20.42
C SER A 65 -42.90 13.20 20.09
N LEU A 66 -42.56 14.06 19.12
CA LEU A 66 -43.42 15.14 18.65
C LEU A 66 -44.68 14.59 17.98
N LEU A 67 -44.55 13.61 17.07
CA LEU A 67 -45.69 12.99 16.37
C LEU A 67 -46.69 12.36 17.35
N ILE A 68 -46.21 11.60 18.34
CA ILE A 68 -47.08 10.97 19.34
C ILE A 68 -47.70 12.02 20.28
N SER A 69 -47.06 13.18 20.43
CA SER A 69 -47.56 14.28 21.25
C SER A 69 -48.48 15.23 20.49
N ILE A 70 -48.73 15.05 19.18
CA ILE A 70 -49.70 15.88 18.41
C ILE A 70 -51.10 15.91 19.06
N PRO A 71 -51.68 14.78 19.52
CA PRO A 71 -53.00 14.78 20.16
C PRO A 71 -53.07 15.65 21.43
N HIS A 72 -51.93 15.94 22.08
CA HIS A 72 -51.88 16.87 23.22
C HIS A 72 -52.32 18.30 22.85
N LEU A 73 -52.09 18.73 21.59
CA LEU A 73 -52.54 20.04 21.10
C LEU A 73 -54.06 20.16 21.05
N PHE A 74 -54.77 19.03 20.91
CA PHE A 74 -56.23 18.99 20.77
C PHE A 74 -56.95 18.55 22.05
N SER A 75 -56.25 17.91 23.00
CA SER A 75 -56.80 17.55 24.30
C SER A 75 -55.74 17.64 25.40
N ALA A 76 -55.97 18.54 26.35
CA ALA A 76 -55.10 18.76 27.52
C ALA A 76 -54.98 17.54 28.46
N SER A 77 -55.79 16.50 28.23
CA SER A 77 -55.75 15.24 28.99
C SER A 77 -54.63 14.30 28.57
N TYR A 78 -54.08 14.46 27.36
CA TYR A 78 -52.99 13.63 26.86
C TYR A 78 -51.66 14.18 27.38
N GLN A 79 -50.76 13.38 27.97
CA GLN A 79 -49.46 13.91 28.42
C GLN A 79 -48.40 13.88 27.31
N MET A 80 -47.49 14.86 27.33
CA MET A 80 -46.32 14.90 26.45
C MET A 80 -45.45 13.66 26.70
N LYS A 81 -45.18 12.88 25.66
CA LYS A 81 -44.27 11.73 25.76
C LYS A 81 -42.87 12.18 25.42
N ASP A 82 -41.94 11.93 26.33
CA ASP A 82 -40.52 12.21 26.16
C ASP A 82 -39.75 10.89 25.99
N LEU A 83 -39.31 10.63 24.76
CA LEU A 83 -38.60 9.41 24.37
C LEU A 83 -37.09 9.62 24.18
N TYR A 84 -36.60 10.85 24.22
CA TYR A 84 -35.21 11.18 23.84
C TYR A 84 -34.37 11.68 25.02
N SER A 85 -34.97 12.28 26.06
CA SER A 85 -34.21 12.95 27.11
C SER A 85 -33.34 12.02 27.95
N TRP A 86 -33.69 10.74 28.05
CA TRP A 86 -32.86 9.74 28.73
C TRP A 86 -31.45 9.64 28.14
N LEU A 87 -31.29 9.92 26.84
CA LEU A 87 -30.02 9.88 26.13
C LEU A 87 -29.06 10.99 26.62
N THR A 88 -29.60 12.14 27.02
CA THR A 88 -28.83 13.31 27.47
C THR A 88 -28.76 13.41 28.99
N ASN A 89 -29.85 13.06 29.69
CA ASN A 89 -30.00 13.27 31.13
C ASN A 89 -29.39 12.16 31.99
N LYS A 90 -29.32 10.92 31.48
CA LYS A 90 -28.67 9.82 32.19
C LYS A 90 -27.17 9.88 31.92
N THR A 91 -26.38 9.63 32.95
CA THR A 91 -24.92 9.58 32.86
C THR A 91 -24.41 8.18 33.19
N ILE A 92 -23.37 7.75 32.48
CA ILE A 92 -22.61 6.53 32.71
C ILE A 92 -21.14 6.95 32.77
N LEU A 93 -20.41 6.56 33.82
CA LEU A 93 -18.99 6.92 34.02
C LEU A 93 -18.75 8.44 33.90
N SER A 94 -19.70 9.25 34.41
CA SER A 94 -19.70 10.72 34.34
C SER A 94 -19.87 11.33 32.94
N TYR A 95 -20.21 10.53 31.92
CA TYR A 95 -20.55 11.00 30.57
C TYR A 95 -22.04 10.78 30.25
N PRO A 96 -22.69 11.67 29.48
CA PRO A 96 -24.04 11.43 28.99
C PRO A 96 -24.12 10.12 28.19
N VAL A 97 -25.24 9.40 28.30
CA VAL A 97 -25.46 8.14 27.54
C VAL A 97 -25.28 8.36 26.04
N PHE A 98 -25.66 9.52 25.52
CA PHE A 98 -25.42 9.96 24.14
C PHE A 98 -23.95 9.78 23.72
N PHE A 99 -23.03 10.25 24.56
CA PHE A 99 -21.59 10.16 24.28
C PHE A 99 -21.08 8.72 24.35
N VAL A 100 -21.53 7.96 25.34
CA VAL A 100 -21.14 6.55 25.48
C VAL A 100 -21.64 5.72 24.30
N LEU A 101 -22.88 5.96 23.86
CA LEU A 101 -23.48 5.27 22.72
C LEU A 101 -22.79 5.63 21.40
N SER A 102 -22.37 6.89 21.22
CA SER A 102 -21.63 7.30 20.02
C SER A 102 -20.25 6.66 19.94
N MET A 103 -19.55 6.51 21.08
CA MET A 103 -18.30 5.75 21.16
C MET A 103 -18.49 4.26 20.90
N ALA A 104 -19.57 3.67 21.42
CA ALA A 104 -19.91 2.27 21.15
C ALA A 104 -20.23 2.05 19.67
N ALA A 105 -21.02 2.95 19.06
CA ALA A 105 -21.33 2.91 17.63
C ALA A 105 -20.07 3.08 16.76
N ALA A 106 -19.18 4.01 17.11
CA ALA A 106 -17.90 4.19 16.44
C ALA A 106 -17.04 2.91 16.51
N SER A 107 -16.95 2.27 17.68
CA SER A 107 -16.21 1.02 17.87
C SER A 107 -16.79 -0.13 17.05
N PHE A 108 -18.12 -0.25 17.03
CA PHE A 108 -18.81 -1.26 16.21
C PHE A 108 -18.57 -1.04 14.72
N MET A 109 -18.67 0.19 14.23
CA MET A 109 -18.39 0.52 12.82
C MET A 109 -16.94 0.28 12.44
N ALA A 110 -15.98 0.66 13.29
CA ALA A 110 -14.57 0.37 13.07
C ALA A 110 -14.32 -1.14 13.00
N TYR A 111 -14.95 -1.92 13.89
CA TYR A 111 -14.87 -3.38 13.88
C TYR A 111 -15.37 -3.98 12.57
N VAL A 112 -16.59 -3.62 12.15
CA VAL A 112 -17.22 -4.08 10.90
C VAL A 112 -16.39 -3.67 9.69
N ALA A 113 -15.95 -2.41 9.61
CA ALA A 113 -15.12 -1.92 8.52
C ALA A 113 -13.79 -2.68 8.42
N GLY A 114 -13.16 -2.97 9.57
CA GLY A 114 -11.95 -3.79 9.62
C GLY A 114 -12.18 -5.23 9.17
N ASP A 115 -13.26 -5.89 9.60
CA ASP A 115 -13.56 -7.26 9.18
C ASP A 115 -13.90 -7.36 7.68
N VAL A 116 -14.64 -6.39 7.14
CA VAL A 116 -14.92 -6.28 5.70
C VAL A 116 -13.61 -6.10 4.93
N ALA A 117 -12.74 -5.18 5.36
CA ALA A 117 -11.44 -4.96 4.73
C ALA A 117 -10.56 -6.22 4.77
N ARG A 118 -10.53 -6.91 5.91
CA ARG A 118 -9.78 -8.16 6.09
C ARG A 118 -10.29 -9.27 5.16
N LYS A 119 -11.61 -9.39 4.98
CA LYS A 119 -12.21 -10.36 4.06
C LYS A 119 -11.92 -10.02 2.60
N ALA A 120 -11.95 -8.73 2.24
CA ALA A 120 -11.66 -8.27 0.88
C ALA A 120 -10.24 -8.66 0.43
N ILE A 121 -9.25 -8.60 1.32
CA ILE A 121 -7.85 -8.96 1.02
C ILE A 121 -7.67 -10.46 0.72
N LYS A 122 -8.56 -11.33 1.17
CA LYS A 122 -8.50 -12.76 0.83
C LYS A 122 -8.75 -13.03 -0.65
N ASN A 123 -9.42 -12.09 -1.33
CA ASN A 123 -9.59 -12.19 -2.77
C ASN A 123 -8.31 -11.72 -3.48
N GLU A 124 -7.72 -12.60 -4.29
CA GLU A 124 -6.49 -12.33 -5.03
C GLU A 124 -6.64 -11.11 -5.93
N GLU A 125 -7.76 -10.96 -6.65
CA GLU A 125 -7.98 -9.84 -7.57
C GLU A 125 -7.99 -8.49 -6.85
N VAL A 126 -8.66 -8.43 -5.70
CA VAL A 126 -8.72 -7.21 -4.87
C VAL A 126 -7.35 -6.89 -4.31
N ARG A 127 -6.59 -7.91 -3.89
CA ARG A 127 -5.22 -7.74 -3.41
C ARG A 127 -4.30 -7.20 -4.51
N GLN A 128 -4.38 -7.75 -5.72
CA GLN A 128 -3.59 -7.31 -6.86
C GLN A 128 -3.96 -5.89 -7.30
N ALA A 129 -5.26 -5.56 -7.34
CA ALA A 129 -5.71 -4.21 -7.65
C ALA A 129 -5.22 -3.19 -6.61
N ALA A 130 -5.35 -3.50 -5.32
CA ALA A 130 -4.87 -2.64 -4.25
C ALA A 130 -3.33 -2.49 -4.28
N TYR A 131 -2.61 -3.55 -4.66
CA TYR A 131 -1.17 -3.51 -4.88
C TYR A 131 -0.79 -2.57 -6.03
N ARG A 132 -1.46 -2.67 -7.20
CA ARG A 132 -1.23 -1.77 -8.34
C ARG A 132 -1.50 -0.32 -8.00
N GLU A 133 -2.56 -0.03 -7.24
CA GLU A 133 -2.88 1.33 -6.81
C GLU A 133 -1.79 1.93 -5.92
N MET A 134 -1.21 1.13 -5.01
CA MET A 134 -0.11 1.59 -4.16
C MET A 134 1.20 1.77 -4.94
N ALA A 135 1.48 0.87 -5.89
CA ALA A 135 2.65 0.98 -6.76
C ALA A 135 2.59 2.22 -7.67
N ALA A 136 1.40 2.61 -8.14
CA ALA A 136 1.22 3.83 -8.94
C ALA A 136 1.59 5.13 -8.20
N MET A 137 1.70 5.10 -6.86
CA MET A 137 2.15 6.26 -6.08
C MET A 137 3.67 6.44 -6.07
N ASP A 138 4.44 5.44 -6.53
CA ASP A 138 5.90 5.48 -6.59
C ASP A 138 6.38 5.15 -8.02
N GLY A 139 7.23 6.00 -8.60
CA GLY A 139 7.64 5.86 -10.00
C GLY A 139 8.41 4.57 -10.29
N VAL A 140 9.24 4.11 -9.35
CA VAL A 140 10.01 2.87 -9.50
C VAL A 140 9.09 1.67 -9.35
N GLU A 141 8.24 1.65 -8.33
CA GLU A 141 7.26 0.56 -8.15
C GLU A 141 6.32 0.45 -9.34
N SER A 142 5.80 1.58 -9.84
CA SER A 142 4.95 1.62 -11.04
C SER A 142 5.64 1.02 -12.27
N LEU A 143 6.93 1.33 -12.48
CA LEU A 143 7.72 0.78 -13.60
C LEU A 143 7.94 -0.72 -13.44
N LEU A 144 8.22 -1.20 -12.22
CA LEU A 144 8.39 -2.63 -11.96
C LEU A 144 7.09 -3.41 -12.18
N VAL A 145 5.94 -2.83 -11.83
CA VAL A 145 4.62 -3.41 -12.11
C VAL A 145 4.36 -3.46 -13.61
N GLN A 146 4.65 -2.37 -14.33
CA GLN A 146 4.53 -2.33 -15.78
C GLN A 146 5.39 -3.40 -16.45
N ALA A 147 6.64 -3.58 -15.99
CA ALA A 147 7.53 -4.60 -16.52
C ALA A 147 6.96 -6.03 -16.39
N ILE A 148 6.24 -6.30 -15.30
CA ILE A 148 5.60 -7.60 -15.08
C ILE A 148 4.34 -7.76 -15.94
N ASP A 149 3.50 -6.73 -16.00
CA ASP A 149 2.24 -6.78 -16.75
C ASP A 149 2.48 -6.86 -18.28
N GLU A 150 3.59 -6.30 -18.77
CA GLU A 150 3.99 -6.30 -20.18
C GLU A 150 5.03 -7.38 -20.55
N ASP A 151 5.43 -8.25 -19.60
CA ASP A 151 6.50 -9.26 -19.78
C ASP A 151 7.83 -8.67 -20.30
N MET A 152 8.15 -7.44 -19.88
CA MET A 152 9.35 -6.69 -20.29
C MET A 152 10.53 -6.93 -19.35
N LEU A 153 11.74 -6.84 -19.91
CA LEU A 153 12.96 -6.83 -19.11
C LEU A 153 13.14 -5.45 -18.45
N ILE A 154 13.85 -5.43 -17.33
CA ILE A 154 14.32 -4.19 -16.71
C ILE A 154 15.84 -4.06 -16.85
N PHE A 155 16.33 -2.85 -17.07
CA PHE A 155 17.74 -2.49 -17.01
C PHE A 155 18.01 -1.80 -15.68
N VAL A 156 18.83 -2.42 -14.84
CA VAL A 156 19.17 -1.94 -13.49
C VAL A 156 20.64 -1.56 -13.44
N THR A 157 20.91 -0.30 -13.09
CA THR A 157 22.26 0.17 -12.76
C THR A 157 22.39 0.31 -11.25
N LEU A 158 23.44 -0.27 -10.68
CA LEU A 158 23.78 -0.15 -9.26
C LEU A 158 24.84 0.93 -9.03
N LYS A 159 24.88 1.48 -7.82
CA LYS A 159 25.92 2.44 -7.38
C LYS A 159 27.36 1.91 -7.52
N SER A 160 27.52 0.59 -7.54
CA SER A 160 28.81 -0.07 -7.80
C SER A 160 29.23 -0.04 -9.27
N ARG A 161 28.43 0.57 -10.15
CA ARG A 161 28.47 0.49 -11.62
C ARG A 161 28.17 -0.89 -12.18
N LYS A 162 27.84 -1.89 -11.34
CA LYS A 162 27.35 -3.18 -11.83
C LYS A 162 25.97 -3.00 -12.44
N VAL A 163 25.71 -3.70 -13.54
CA VAL A 163 24.46 -3.65 -14.28
C VAL A 163 23.85 -5.05 -14.36
N TYR A 164 22.52 -5.11 -14.20
CA TYR A 164 21.73 -6.31 -14.44
C TYR A 164 20.58 -5.97 -15.39
N ILE A 165 20.38 -6.81 -16.39
CA ILE A 165 19.21 -6.81 -17.26
C ILE A 165 18.47 -8.11 -17.00
N GLY A 166 17.17 -8.07 -16.75
CA GLY A 166 16.46 -9.28 -16.33
C GLY A 166 14.98 -9.07 -16.03
N TYR A 167 14.29 -10.17 -15.71
CA TYR A 167 12.87 -10.16 -15.34
C TYR A 167 12.70 -9.82 -13.85
N VAL A 168 11.64 -9.09 -13.53
CA VAL A 168 11.27 -8.82 -12.14
C VAL A 168 10.69 -10.08 -11.50
N ALA A 169 11.35 -10.62 -10.48
CA ALA A 169 10.82 -11.74 -9.73
C ALA A 169 9.98 -11.26 -8.55
N ALA A 170 8.67 -11.18 -8.77
CA ALA A 170 7.62 -10.94 -7.77
C ALA A 170 7.93 -9.80 -6.76
N PRO A 171 7.39 -8.59 -6.96
CA PRO A 171 7.62 -7.46 -6.09
C PRO A 171 6.90 -7.69 -4.75
N ARG A 172 7.62 -8.15 -3.72
CA ARG A 172 7.06 -8.28 -2.37
C ARG A 172 7.26 -6.98 -1.60
N ILE A 173 6.33 -6.04 -1.80
CA ILE A 173 6.28 -4.74 -1.10
C ILE A 173 5.83 -4.87 0.38
N GLU A 174 5.37 -6.05 0.80
CA GLU A 174 4.73 -6.24 2.12
C GLU A 174 5.64 -5.96 3.34
N HIS A 175 6.96 -5.89 3.18
CA HIS A 175 7.89 -5.66 4.30
C HIS A 175 8.42 -4.23 4.31
N SER A 176 7.90 -3.42 5.24
CA SER A 176 8.15 -1.98 5.35
C SER A 176 9.58 -1.57 5.67
N HIS A 177 10.42 -2.50 6.13
CA HIS A 177 11.77 -2.17 6.59
C HIS A 177 12.87 -2.48 5.59
N THR A 178 12.59 -3.25 4.53
CA THR A 178 13.61 -3.63 3.54
C THR A 178 13.01 -3.65 2.14
N GLN A 179 12.98 -2.48 1.49
CA GLN A 179 12.71 -2.40 0.07
C GLN A 179 13.87 -3.05 -0.70
N HIS A 180 13.55 -4.06 -1.50
CA HIS A 180 14.52 -4.77 -2.32
C HIS A 180 13.93 -5.02 -3.71
N LEU A 181 14.80 -4.94 -4.70
CA LEU A 181 14.53 -5.36 -6.06
C LEU A 181 14.97 -6.81 -6.23
N ALA A 182 14.03 -7.66 -6.60
CA ALA A 182 14.27 -9.04 -6.95
C ALA A 182 14.28 -9.18 -8.47
N ILE A 183 15.42 -9.58 -9.04
CA ILE A 183 15.61 -9.73 -10.48
C ILE A 183 16.13 -11.13 -10.81
N ILE A 184 15.58 -11.75 -11.85
CA ILE A 184 16.17 -12.94 -12.47
C ILE A 184 17.01 -12.43 -13.64
N PRO A 185 18.34 -12.45 -13.54
CA PRO A 185 19.20 -11.90 -14.58
C PRO A 185 19.03 -12.64 -15.88
N TYR A 186 18.91 -11.88 -16.96
CA TYR A 186 19.03 -12.30 -18.34
C TYR A 186 20.46 -12.03 -18.84
N ILE A 187 21.00 -10.84 -18.52
CA ILE A 187 22.36 -10.39 -18.83
C ILE A 187 22.91 -9.62 -17.61
N SER A 188 24.21 -9.67 -17.35
CA SER A 188 24.88 -8.74 -16.43
C SER A 188 26.17 -8.18 -17.00
N GLY A 189 26.58 -7.04 -16.47
CA GLY A 189 27.77 -6.33 -16.91
C GLY A 189 28.13 -5.21 -15.95
N TYR A 190 28.81 -4.20 -16.47
CA TYR A 190 29.16 -2.99 -15.72
C TYR A 190 29.17 -1.76 -16.62
N ARG A 191 29.08 -0.58 -16.01
CA ARG A 191 29.36 0.69 -16.68
C ARG A 191 30.83 1.06 -16.49
N ASP A 192 31.51 1.34 -17.59
CA ASP A 192 32.88 1.82 -17.56
C ASP A 192 33.00 3.10 -16.72
N LYS A 193 34.17 3.31 -16.09
CA LYS A 193 34.34 4.39 -15.11
C LYS A 193 34.32 5.76 -15.77
N ASP A 194 34.96 5.84 -16.93
CA ASP A 194 35.31 7.11 -17.55
C ASP A 194 34.29 7.46 -18.65
N THR A 195 33.77 6.43 -19.34
CA THR A 195 32.82 6.59 -20.45
C THR A 195 31.36 6.34 -20.05
N LEU A 196 31.12 5.70 -18.90
CA LEU A 196 29.80 5.23 -18.42
C LEU A 196 29.05 4.30 -19.40
N ARG A 197 29.74 3.82 -20.45
CA ARG A 197 29.19 2.87 -21.42
C ARG A 197 29.00 1.51 -20.77
N TYR A 198 27.93 0.84 -21.18
CA TYR A 198 27.62 -0.49 -20.69
C TYR A 198 28.49 -1.52 -21.41
N HIS A 199 29.16 -2.37 -20.61
CA HIS A 199 29.90 -3.53 -21.08
C HIS A 199 29.26 -4.78 -20.54
N GLU A 200 28.80 -5.63 -21.46
CA GLU A 200 28.29 -6.95 -21.16
C GLU A 200 29.41 -7.87 -20.65
N GLN A 201 29.13 -8.66 -19.60
CA GLN A 201 30.08 -9.64 -19.06
C GLN A 201 29.53 -11.07 -19.00
N HIS A 202 28.26 -11.23 -18.63
CA HIS A 202 27.67 -12.56 -18.44
C HIS A 202 26.30 -12.64 -19.10
N ARG A 203 26.12 -13.65 -19.95
CA ARG A 203 24.86 -13.97 -20.64
C ARG A 203 24.19 -15.14 -19.94
N TYR A 204 23.28 -14.85 -19.02
CA TYR A 204 22.60 -15.91 -18.27
C TYR A 204 21.62 -16.69 -19.13
N TYR A 205 21.03 -16.04 -20.15
CA TYR A 205 20.09 -16.71 -21.05
C TYR A 205 20.73 -17.88 -21.83
N GLU A 206 21.99 -17.74 -22.28
CA GLU A 206 22.74 -18.82 -22.93
C GLU A 206 22.94 -19.99 -21.97
N LEU A 207 23.32 -19.69 -20.72
CA LEU A 207 23.46 -20.69 -19.66
C LEU A 207 22.12 -21.40 -19.37
N TYR A 208 21.01 -20.67 -19.28
CA TYR A 208 19.70 -21.24 -19.03
C TYR A 208 19.28 -22.18 -20.16
N LEU A 209 19.50 -21.78 -21.42
CA LEU A 209 19.20 -22.60 -22.59
C LEU A 209 20.08 -23.86 -22.65
N GLU A 210 21.39 -23.72 -22.44
CA GLU A 210 22.33 -24.86 -22.49
C GLU A 210 22.03 -25.89 -21.39
N LYS A 211 21.68 -25.44 -20.19
CA LYS A 211 21.36 -26.31 -19.05
C LYS A 211 19.88 -26.71 -19.00
N GLY A 212 19.06 -26.24 -19.95
CA GLY A 212 17.62 -26.52 -20.00
C GLY A 212 16.83 -26.00 -18.79
N ILE A 213 17.29 -24.92 -18.15
CA ILE A 213 16.69 -24.32 -16.96
C ILE A 213 15.47 -23.50 -17.38
N ALA A 214 14.28 -23.94 -16.96
CA ALA A 214 13.02 -23.26 -17.27
C ALA A 214 12.21 -22.94 -16.00
N ALA A 215 11.23 -22.04 -16.12
CA ALA A 215 10.34 -21.63 -15.03
C ALA A 215 9.53 -22.79 -14.44
N ASN A 216 9.24 -23.83 -15.24
CA ASN A 216 8.29 -24.89 -14.90
C ASN A 216 8.95 -26.21 -14.51
N GLN A 217 10.29 -26.27 -14.43
CA GLN A 217 10.99 -27.50 -14.08
C GLN A 217 10.93 -27.71 -12.55
N HIS A 218 10.14 -28.70 -12.12
CA HIS A 218 9.91 -29.04 -10.71
C HIS A 218 10.58 -30.35 -10.29
N GLU A 219 11.15 -31.10 -11.24
CA GLU A 219 11.75 -32.42 -11.00
C GLU A 219 13.28 -32.31 -10.97
N ARG A 220 13.85 -32.41 -9.76
CA ARG A 220 15.29 -32.64 -9.46
C ARG A 220 16.30 -31.83 -10.31
N GLY A 221 16.06 -30.53 -10.48
CA GLY A 221 16.96 -29.61 -11.21
C GLY A 221 16.93 -28.18 -10.69
N LEU A 222 17.82 -27.34 -11.22
CA LEU A 222 17.78 -25.89 -10.99
C LEU A 222 16.63 -25.27 -11.80
N ASN A 223 15.94 -24.29 -11.21
CA ASN A 223 14.89 -23.49 -11.85
C ASN A 223 15.35 -22.02 -11.92
N LEU A 224 14.81 -21.22 -12.83
CA LEU A 224 15.03 -19.76 -12.93
C LEU A 224 14.92 -19.03 -11.58
N GLN A 225 14.02 -19.45 -10.69
CA GLN A 225 13.88 -18.85 -9.36
C GLN A 225 15.11 -19.00 -8.47
N HIS A 226 15.97 -20.00 -8.72
CA HIS A 226 17.23 -20.19 -8.00
C HIS A 226 18.32 -19.21 -8.43
N PHE A 227 18.14 -18.51 -9.55
CA PHE A 227 19.06 -17.49 -10.06
C PHE A 227 18.62 -16.07 -9.70
N ARG A 228 17.65 -15.92 -8.79
CA ARG A 228 17.15 -14.61 -8.39
C ARG A 228 18.20 -13.85 -7.56
N HIS A 229 18.53 -12.64 -8.01
CA HIS A 229 19.31 -11.67 -7.25
C HIS A 229 18.36 -10.79 -6.45
N VAL A 230 18.65 -10.60 -5.16
CA VAL A 230 17.93 -9.67 -4.29
C VAL A 230 18.85 -8.50 -3.99
N ILE A 231 18.45 -7.32 -4.45
CA ILE A 231 19.26 -6.10 -4.42
C ILE A 231 18.56 -5.08 -3.53
N PRO A 232 19.20 -4.57 -2.47
CA PRO A 232 18.65 -3.48 -1.67
C PRO A 232 18.35 -2.24 -2.53
N MET A 233 17.18 -1.61 -2.35
CA MET A 233 16.77 -0.49 -3.20
C MET A 233 17.68 0.74 -3.04
N ASP A 234 18.33 0.90 -1.88
CA ASP A 234 19.33 1.94 -1.63
C ASP A 234 20.62 1.76 -2.44
N GLN A 235 20.87 0.56 -3.01
CA GLN A 235 22.01 0.28 -3.88
C GLN A 235 21.69 0.49 -5.37
N VAL A 236 20.40 0.62 -5.70
CA VAL A 236 19.94 0.87 -7.06
C VAL A 236 20.13 2.36 -7.37
N GLU A 237 20.81 2.63 -8.47
CA GLU A 237 21.05 3.99 -8.95
C GLU A 237 20.02 4.39 -10.02
N ALA A 238 19.70 3.48 -10.93
CA ALA A 238 18.68 3.69 -11.96
C ALA A 238 18.00 2.38 -12.37
N VAL A 239 16.72 2.47 -12.73
CA VAL A 239 15.93 1.39 -13.33
C VAL A 239 15.19 1.93 -14.55
N SER A 240 15.19 1.18 -15.64
CA SER A 240 14.35 1.45 -16.81
C SER A 240 13.78 0.14 -17.38
N LEU A 241 12.74 0.24 -18.20
CA LEU A 241 12.35 -0.87 -19.07
C LEU A 241 13.45 -1.12 -20.10
N PHE A 242 13.53 -2.35 -20.58
CA PHE A 242 14.50 -2.80 -21.54
C PHE A 242 13.84 -3.67 -22.59
N ASP A 243 14.05 -3.29 -23.85
CA ASP A 243 13.70 -4.08 -25.01
C ASP A 243 14.99 -4.55 -25.69
N THR A 244 15.13 -5.86 -25.85
CA THR A 244 16.31 -6.46 -26.48
C THR A 244 16.45 -6.05 -27.94
N ASP A 245 15.34 -5.95 -28.67
CA ASP A 245 15.35 -5.70 -30.10
C ASP A 245 15.80 -4.27 -30.40
N THR A 246 15.28 -3.31 -29.64
CA THR A 246 15.70 -1.91 -29.72
C THR A 246 17.15 -1.74 -29.26
N TYR A 247 17.60 -2.46 -28.23
CA TYR A 247 18.97 -2.31 -27.70
C TYR A 247 20.06 -2.65 -28.72
N VAL A 248 19.86 -3.68 -29.56
CA VAL A 248 20.84 -4.02 -30.61
C VAL A 248 21.03 -2.87 -31.61
N SER A 249 20.00 -2.05 -31.81
CA SER A 249 20.07 -0.89 -32.71
C SER A 249 20.74 0.34 -32.09
N PHE A 250 20.89 0.41 -30.76
CA PHE A 250 21.42 1.60 -30.08
C PHE A 250 22.84 1.95 -30.51
N ASP A 251 23.68 0.96 -30.81
CA ASP A 251 25.05 1.18 -31.27
C ASP A 251 25.09 1.98 -32.59
N SER A 252 24.10 1.78 -33.47
CA SER A 252 24.00 2.54 -34.74
C SER A 252 23.64 4.01 -34.55
N TYR A 253 23.09 4.38 -33.39
CA TYR A 253 22.73 5.75 -33.02
C TYR A 253 23.67 6.35 -31.95
N SER A 254 24.73 5.63 -31.61
CA SER A 254 25.69 6.07 -30.59
C SER A 254 26.76 6.98 -31.21
N VAL A 255 27.10 8.07 -30.52
CA VAL A 255 28.21 8.92 -30.94
C VAL A 255 29.51 8.12 -30.79
N PRO A 256 30.36 8.02 -31.82
CA PRO A 256 31.63 7.31 -31.73
C PRO A 256 32.50 7.93 -30.65
N GLU A 257 33.27 7.08 -29.96
CA GLU A 257 34.24 7.55 -28.97
C GLU A 257 35.26 8.44 -29.68
N LYS A 258 35.51 9.64 -29.16
CA LYS A 258 36.66 10.43 -29.63
C LYS A 258 37.90 9.62 -29.27
N ALA A 259 38.46 8.92 -30.26
CA ALA A 259 39.78 8.36 -30.13
C ALA A 259 40.72 9.49 -29.72
N GLU A 260 41.55 9.24 -28.70
CA GLU A 260 42.65 10.12 -28.28
C GLU A 260 43.59 10.40 -29.47
N GLN A 261 43.24 11.36 -30.33
CA GLN A 261 44.10 11.85 -31.41
C GLN A 261 44.79 13.17 -31.07
N ASP A 262 44.57 13.71 -29.86
CA ASP A 262 45.17 14.99 -29.43
C ASP A 262 46.37 14.82 -28.47
N MET A 263 46.98 13.63 -28.36
CA MET A 263 48.22 13.44 -27.57
C MET A 263 49.53 13.49 -28.39
N THR A 264 49.45 13.81 -29.68
CA THR A 264 50.63 14.08 -30.51
C THR A 264 50.38 15.25 -31.45
N ALA A 265 50.39 16.47 -30.91
CA ALA A 265 50.62 17.70 -31.66
C ALA A 265 51.46 18.66 -30.81
#